data_AF-A0A0A1F5Z5-F1
#
_entry.id   AF-A0A0A1F5Z5-F1
#
_cell.length_a   1.000
_cell.length_b   1.000
_cell.length_c   1.000
_cell.angle_alpha   90.00
_cell.angle_beta   90.00
_cell.angle_gamma   90.00
#
_symmetry.space_group_name_H-M   'P 1'
#
loop_
_entity.id
_entity.type
_entity.pdbx_description
1 polymer ?
#
loop_
_entity_poly.entity_id
_entity_poly.type
_entity_poly.pdbx_seq_one_letter_code
_entity_poly.pdbx_strand_id
1 'polypeptide(L)'
;MVTTKATVDTSTGDKLSEQITYDPNHLLDALIEKLKLKNDAALSRALEVAPPVISKIRHHRLPVGASLLIRMYEVTDLTISELRELMGDRRRKFRISDKQFKPR
;
A
#
# COMPACT_ATOMS: atom_id res chain seq x y z
N MET A 1 -23.09 25.37 50.78
CA MET A 1 -22.50 26.53 50.10
C MET A 1 -21.36 26.03 49.22
N VAL A 2 -21.59 25.95 47.91
CA VAL A 2 -21.10 26.89 46.86
C VAL A 2 -19.60 26.73 46.53
N THR A 3 -19.35 25.90 45.51
CA THR A 3 -18.71 26.16 44.20
C THR A 3 -17.36 26.94 44.06
N THR A 4 -16.57 26.40 43.12
CA THR A 4 -15.64 27.02 42.14
C THR A 4 -14.13 27.02 42.44
N LYS A 5 -13.38 26.27 41.62
CA LYS A 5 -12.59 26.87 40.52
C LYS A 5 -12.32 25.86 39.40
N ALA A 6 -12.67 26.27 38.18
CA ALA A 6 -12.22 25.70 36.93
C ALA A 6 -10.72 25.97 36.72
N THR A 7 -10.04 25.11 35.96
CA THR A 7 -9.55 25.41 34.61
C THR A 7 -9.05 24.11 33.97
N VAL A 8 -9.68 23.80 32.84
CA VAL A 8 -9.35 22.75 31.88
C VAL A 8 -8.04 23.13 31.19
N ASP A 9 -6.96 22.41 31.48
CA ASP A 9 -5.78 22.42 30.61
C ASP A 9 -5.90 21.26 29.63
N THR A 10 -6.39 21.63 28.46
CA THR A 10 -6.39 20.83 27.24
C THR A 10 -4.94 20.57 26.84
N SER A 11 -4.42 19.40 27.21
CA SER A 11 -3.27 18.79 26.52
C SER A 11 -3.75 17.48 25.90
N THR A 12 -4.64 17.61 24.91
CA THR A 12 -5.05 16.51 24.03
C THR A 12 -3.83 16.12 23.21
N GLY A 13 -3.09 15.14 23.74
CA GLY A 13 -2.00 14.49 23.05
C GLY A 13 -2.44 14.00 21.69
N ASP A 14 -1.70 14.45 20.69
CA ASP A 14 -1.68 14.01 19.30
C ASP A 14 -1.53 12.48 19.20
N LYS A 15 -2.66 11.75 19.25
CA LYS A 15 -2.73 10.29 19.15
C LYS A 15 -3.70 9.81 18.06
N LEU A 16 -3.97 10.64 17.06
CA LEU A 16 -4.93 10.35 15.99
C LEU A 16 -4.34 10.31 14.57
N SER A 17 -3.04 10.59 14.40
CA SER A 17 -2.43 10.84 13.07
C SER A 17 -1.74 9.64 12.40
N GLU A 18 -1.62 8.47 13.03
CA GLU A 18 -0.78 7.37 12.50
C GLU A 18 -1.52 6.17 11.88
N GLN A 19 -2.77 6.34 11.46
CA GLN A 19 -3.43 5.37 10.58
C GLN A 19 -3.03 5.64 9.12
N ILE A 20 -1.75 5.38 8.79
CA ILE A 20 -1.32 5.30 7.39
C ILE A 20 -2.13 4.16 6.76
N THR A 21 -3.12 4.54 5.96
CA THR A 21 -4.04 3.62 5.31
C THR A 21 -3.32 3.01 4.12
N TYR A 22 -3.41 1.69 3.97
CA TYR A 22 -2.82 0.97 2.85
C TYR A 22 -3.40 1.48 1.53
N ASP A 23 -2.57 2.11 0.70
CA ASP A 23 -2.94 2.66 -0.61
C ASP A 23 -2.03 2.13 -1.73
N PRO A 24 -2.46 1.07 -2.44
CA PRO A 24 -1.70 0.55 -3.56
C PRO A 24 -1.81 1.44 -4.81
N ASN A 25 -2.71 2.41 -4.88
CA ASN A 25 -2.79 3.30 -6.04
C ASN A 25 -1.56 4.19 -6.13
N HIS A 26 -1.18 4.80 -5.01
CA HIS A 26 0.03 5.62 -4.93
C HIS A 26 1.29 4.85 -5.38
N LEU A 27 1.42 3.58 -4.99
CA LEU A 27 2.49 2.72 -5.50
C LEU A 27 2.42 2.57 -7.03
N LEU A 28 1.26 2.19 -7.57
CA LEU A 28 1.14 1.93 -9.01
C LEU A 28 1.36 3.20 -9.85
N ASP A 29 0.91 4.35 -9.36
CA ASP A 29 1.12 5.64 -10.02
C ASP A 29 2.60 6.03 -10.02
N ALA A 30 3.28 5.89 -8.88
CA ALA A 30 4.72 6.12 -8.79
C ALA A 30 5.52 5.22 -9.74
N LEU A 31 5.10 3.96 -9.93
CA LEU A 31 5.73 3.05 -10.88
C LEU A 31 5.48 3.47 -12.34
N ILE A 32 4.28 3.94 -12.67
CA ILE A 32 3.95 4.44 -14.01
C ILE A 32 4.79 5.67 -14.35
N GLU A 33 4.93 6.60 -13.41
CA GLU A 33 5.74 7.79 -13.58
C GLU A 33 7.22 7.44 -13.72
N LYS A 34 7.76 6.60 -12.82
CA LYS A 34 9.18 6.21 -12.83
C LYS A 34 9.58 5.48 -14.12
N LEU A 35 8.72 4.61 -14.62
CA LEU A 35 8.95 3.85 -15.85
C LEU A 35 8.50 4.60 -17.12
N LYS A 36 7.99 5.84 -16.98
CA LYS A 36 7.45 6.66 -18.08
C LYS A 36 6.41 5.93 -18.92
N LEU A 37 5.53 5.18 -18.25
CA LEU A 37 4.47 4.40 -18.89
C LEU A 37 3.23 5.26 -19.10
N LYS A 38 2.43 4.88 -20.10
CA LYS A 38 1.20 5.63 -20.43
C LYS A 38 0.01 5.26 -19.53
N ASN A 39 -0.07 4.00 -19.07
CA ASN A 39 -1.22 3.47 -18.34
C ASN A 39 -0.94 2.13 -17.65
N ASP A 40 -1.92 1.67 -16.87
CA ASP A 40 -1.93 0.37 -16.17
C ASP A 40 -1.72 -0.83 -17.09
N ALA A 41 -2.18 -0.77 -18.35
CA ALA A 41 -1.96 -1.86 -19.29
C ALA A 41 -0.48 -1.96 -19.69
N ALA A 42 0.21 -0.83 -19.87
CA ALA A 42 1.65 -0.81 -20.07
C ALA A 42 2.39 -1.30 -18.81
N LEU A 43 1.94 -0.89 -17.61
CA LEU A 43 2.49 -1.37 -16.34
C LEU A 43 2.36 -2.88 -16.20
N SER A 44 1.20 -3.45 -16.55
CA SER A 44 0.97 -4.90 -16.47
C SER A 44 1.96 -5.68 -17.34
N ARG A 45 2.30 -5.17 -18.54
CA ARG A 45 3.29 -5.79 -19.42
C ARG A 45 4.70 -5.66 -18.87
N ALA A 46 5.07 -4.49 -18.35
CA ALA A 46 6.38 -4.26 -17.75
C ALA A 46 6.62 -5.17 -16.53
N LEU A 47 5.59 -5.36 -15.71
CA LEU A 47 5.63 -6.26 -14.55
C LEU A 47 5.36 -7.73 -14.89
N GLU A 48 5.17 -8.10 -16.16
CA GLU A 48 4.84 -9.46 -16.60
C GLU A 48 3.62 -10.08 -15.89
N VAL A 49 2.62 -9.25 -15.58
CA VAL A 49 1.34 -9.68 -14.99
C VAL A 49 0.18 -9.46 -15.94
N ALA A 50 -0.89 -10.24 -15.77
CA ALA A 50 -2.10 -10.03 -16.53
C ALA A 50 -2.77 -8.68 -16.15
N PRO A 51 -3.34 -7.91 -17.10
CA PRO A 51 -4.04 -6.65 -16.81
C PRO A 51 -5.09 -6.72 -15.68
N PRO A 52 -5.86 -7.82 -15.51
CA PRO A 52 -6.80 -7.94 -14.40
C PRO A 52 -6.16 -7.93 -13.01
N VAL A 53 -4.86 -8.25 -12.89
CA VAL A 53 -4.13 -8.19 -11.62
C VAL A 53 -3.99 -6.73 -11.17
N ILE A 54 -3.50 -5.86 -12.05
CA ILE A 54 -3.35 -4.42 -11.77
C ILE A 54 -4.71 -3.80 -11.48
N SER A 55 -5.73 -4.11 -12.29
CA SER A 55 -7.09 -3.62 -12.06
C SER A 55 -7.63 -4.05 -10.69
N LYS A 56 -7.44 -5.31 -10.28
CA LYS A 56 -7.90 -5.76 -8.95
C LYS A 56 -7.14 -5.09 -7.81
N ILE A 57 -5.86 -4.76 -8.00
CA ILE A 57 -5.05 -4.03 -7.00
C ILE A 57 -5.56 -2.60 -6.86
N ARG A 58 -5.78 -1.88 -7.98
CA ARG A 58 -6.37 -0.53 -8.01
C ARG A 58 -7.70 -0.45 -7.26
N HIS A 59 -8.52 -1.48 -7.40
CA HIS A 59 -9.84 -1.56 -6.75
C HIS A 59 -9.79 -2.24 -5.37
N HIS A 60 -8.61 -2.45 -4.78
CA HIS A 60 -8.42 -3.07 -3.46
C HIS A 60 -9.05 -4.48 -3.33
N ARG A 61 -9.27 -5.18 -4.45
CA ARG A 61 -9.79 -6.55 -4.50
C ARG A 61 -8.68 -7.60 -4.42
N LEU A 62 -7.43 -7.20 -4.65
CA LEU A 62 -6.25 -8.05 -4.56
C LEU A 62 -5.15 -7.28 -3.82
N PRO A 63 -4.64 -7.76 -2.68
CA PRO A 63 -3.48 -7.15 -2.04
C PRO A 63 -2.21 -7.38 -2.86
N VAL A 64 -1.24 -6.48 -2.75
CA VAL A 64 0.08 -6.66 -3.36
C VAL A 64 0.84 -7.75 -2.58
N GLY A 65 1.11 -8.87 -3.25
CA GLY A 65 1.82 -10.02 -2.69
C GLY A 65 3.34 -9.90 -2.78
N ALA A 66 4.04 -10.80 -2.10
CA ALA A 66 5.51 -10.85 -2.09
C ALA A 66 6.13 -11.02 -3.48
N SER A 67 5.58 -11.94 -4.29
CA SER A 67 6.04 -12.19 -5.66
C SER A 67 5.95 -10.95 -6.54
N LEU A 68 4.85 -10.20 -6.40
CA LEU A 68 4.66 -8.96 -7.16
C LEU A 68 5.60 -7.85 -6.68
N LEU A 69 5.88 -7.74 -5.37
CA LEU A 69 6.88 -6.80 -4.84
C LEU A 69 8.29 -7.10 -5.36
N ILE A 70 8.67 -8.38 -5.41
CA ILE A 70 9.95 -8.78 -5.99
C ILE A 70 10.02 -8.34 -7.45
N ARG A 71 8.95 -8.55 -8.21
CA ARG A 71 8.92 -8.16 -9.61
C ARG A 71 8.99 -6.64 -9.81
N MET A 72 8.32 -5.87 -8.96
CA MET A 72 8.42 -4.42 -8.96
C MET A 72 9.84 -3.93 -8.64
N TYR A 73 10.53 -4.58 -7.70
CA TYR A 73 11.93 -4.29 -7.40
C TYR A 73 12.82 -4.55 -8.63
N GLU A 74 12.70 -5.72 -9.27
CA GLU A 74 13.52 -6.09 -10.44
C GLU A 74 13.37 -5.12 -11.62
N VAL A 75 12.18 -4.54 -11.80
CA VAL A 75 11.89 -3.66 -12.95
C VAL A 75 12.20 -2.20 -12.66
N THR A 76 12.16 -1.77 -11.39
CA THR A 76 12.31 -0.35 -11.02
C THR A 76 13.54 -0.03 -10.19
N ASP A 77 14.27 -1.04 -9.74
CA ASP A 77 15.36 -0.96 -8.76
C ASP A 77 14.96 -0.27 -7.44
N LEU A 78 13.65 -0.16 -7.15
CA LEU A 78 13.15 0.32 -5.85
C LEU A 78 13.20 -0.80 -4.83
N THR A 79 13.92 -0.57 -3.74
CA THR A 79 14.00 -1.51 -2.63
C THR A 79 12.59 -1.87 -2.13
N ILE A 80 12.46 -3.08 -1.58
CA ILE A 80 11.19 -3.54 -1.01
C ILE A 80 10.70 -2.56 0.08
N SER A 81 11.60 -1.88 0.79
CA SER A 81 11.27 -0.85 1.78
C SER A 81 10.59 0.36 1.15
N GLU A 82 11.15 0.91 0.06
CA GLU A 82 10.56 2.05 -0.67
C GLU A 82 9.19 1.67 -1.26
N LEU A 83 9.07 0.47 -1.84
CA LEU A 83 7.79 -0.01 -2.37
C LEU A 83 6.72 -0.11 -1.27
N ARG A 84 7.11 -0.53 -0.06
CA ARG A 84 6.21 -0.59 1.10
C ARG A 84 5.83 0.79 1.61
N GLU A 85 6.77 1.72 1.62
CA GLU A 85 6.54 3.10 2.01
C GLU A 85 5.54 3.78 1.06
N LEU A 86 5.71 3.59 -0.26
CA LEU A 86 4.78 4.09 -1.27
C LEU A 86 3.35 3.58 -1.05
N MET A 87 3.18 2.33 -0.63
CA MET A 87 1.86 1.77 -0.31
C MET A 87 1.32 2.16 1.07
N GLY A 88 2.16 2.74 1.95
CA GLY A 88 1.87 2.83 3.37
C GLY A 88 1.79 1.47 4.07
N ASP A 89 2.38 0.41 3.49
CA ASP A 89 2.32 -0.95 4.01
C ASP A 89 3.37 -1.22 5.10
N ARG A 90 3.01 -0.94 6.36
CA ARG A 90 3.85 -1.26 7.53
C ARG A 90 3.80 -2.73 7.97
N ARG A 91 3.19 -3.64 7.19
CA ARG A 91 3.09 -5.06 7.55
C ARG A 91 4.44 -5.77 7.43
N ARG A 92 5.15 -5.93 8.56
CA ARG A 92 6.42 -6.68 8.62
C ARG A 92 6.29 -8.19 8.42
N LYS A 93 5.09 -8.77 8.58
CA LYS A 93 4.85 -10.21 8.39
C LYS A 93 4.12 -10.46 7.08
N PHE A 94 4.67 -11.34 6.25
CA PHE A 94 4.04 -11.80 5.02
C PHE A 94 2.69 -12.45 5.36
N ARG A 95 1.60 -11.88 4.83
CA ARG A 95 0.30 -12.52 4.86
C ARG A 95 0.24 -13.49 3.68
N ILE A 96 0.69 -14.72 3.89
CA ILE A 96 0.28 -15.83 3.02
C ILE A 96 -1.23 -15.90 3.19
N SER A 97 -1.98 -15.52 2.16
CA SER A 97 -3.44 -15.57 2.21
C SER A 97 -3.87 -16.97 1.81
N ASP A 98 -4.38 -17.74 2.77
CA ASP A 98 -4.82 -19.14 2.58
C ASP A 98 -5.91 -19.30 1.50
N LYS A 99 -6.54 -18.20 1.07
CA LYS A 99 -7.55 -18.19 0.00
C LYS A 99 -6.97 -18.42 -1.41
N GLN A 100 -5.66 -18.32 -1.60
CA GLN A 100 -5.00 -18.51 -2.90
C GLN A 100 -4.71 -20.00 -3.21
N PHE A 101 -4.66 -20.86 -2.18
CA PHE A 101 -4.32 -22.29 -2.30
C PHE A 101 -5.51 -23.19 -1.95
N LYS A 102 -6.66 -23.00 -2.62
CA LYS A 102 -7.63 -24.10 -2.72
C LYS A 102 -7.29 -24.88 -3.99
N PRO A 103 -6.69 -26.08 -3.89
CA PRO A 103 -6.63 -26.98 -5.04
C PRO A 103 -8.08 -27.21 -5.49
N ARG A 104 -8.32 -27.01 -6.79
CA ARG A 104 -9.59 -27.37 -7.42
C ARG A 104 -9.69 -28.87 -7.60
#